data_AF-A0A353NNV9-F1
#
_entry.id   AF-A0A353NNV9-F1
#
_cell.length_a   1.000
_cell.length_b   1.000
_cell.length_c   1.000
_cell.angle_alpha   90.00
_cell.angle_beta   90.00
_cell.angle_gamma   90.00
#
_symmetry.space_group_name_H-M   'P 1'
#
loop_
_entity.id
_entity.type
_entity.pdbx_description
1 polymer ?
#
loop_
_entity_poly.entity_id
_entity_poly.type
_entity_poly.pdbx_seq_one_letter_code
_entity_poly.pdbx_strand_id
1 'polypeptide(L)' 'FNTYMWIASFRTNGAVCGVFTTLEITFILLVLAEFGIISSVPGGIMGIVTAAVAWYASAAGVINSTFKRTVLPIWPLG' A
#
# COMPACT_ATOMS: atom_id res chain seq x y z
N PHE A 1 -11.69 7.39 -0.47
CA PHE A 1 -11.31 7.07 0.93
C PHE A 1 -9.81 6.87 1.09
N ASN A 2 -9.14 6.31 0.08
CA ASN A 2 -7.71 6.03 0.13
C ASN A 2 -6.83 7.28 0.31
N THR A 3 -7.14 8.37 -0.40
CA THR A 3 -6.33 9.61 -0.40
C THR A 3 -6.11 10.21 1.00
N TYR A 4 -7.15 10.24 1.86
CA TYR A 4 -6.98 10.78 3.22
C TYR A 4 -6.19 9.81 4.13
N MET A 5 -6.34 8.50 3.94
CA MET A 5 -5.56 7.49 4.66
C MET A 5 -4.09 7.52 4.22
N TRP A 6 -3.84 7.78 2.93
CA TRP A 6 -2.50 7.96 2.39
C TRP A 6 -1.79 9.14 3.06
N ILE A 7 -2.47 10.29 3.20
CA ILE A 7 -1.92 11.45 3.91
C ILE A 7 -1.65 11.13 5.40
N ALA A 8 -2.57 10.42 6.07
CA ALA A 8 -2.38 10.01 7.46
C ALA A 8 -1.23 9.00 7.63
N SER A 9 -1.00 8.15 6.62
CA SER A 9 -0.01 7.07 6.67
C SER A 9 1.44 7.56 6.75
N PHE A 10 1.74 8.79 6.30
CA PHE A 10 3.08 9.39 6.42
C PHE A 10 3.57 9.49 7.87
N ARG A 11 2.65 9.52 8.86
CA ARG A 11 3.00 9.55 10.30
C ARG A 11 3.01 8.17 10.96
N THR A 12 2.87 7.08 10.20
CA THR A 12 2.80 5.72 10.74
C THR A 12 4.10 4.96 10.54
N ASN A 13 4.28 4.35 9.38
CA ASN A 13 5.48 3.66 8.96
C ASN A 13 5.50 3.53 7.43
N GLY A 14 6.69 3.41 6.85
CA GLY A 14 6.90 3.32 5.41
C GLY A 14 6.19 2.15 4.75
N ALA A 15 5.98 1.05 5.49
CA ALA A 15 5.23 -0.10 5.00
C ALA A 15 3.74 0.24 4.75
N VAL A 16 3.06 0.85 5.72
CA VAL A 16 1.66 1.29 5.59
C VAL A 16 1.53 2.42 4.56
N CYS A 17 2.49 3.35 4.53
CA CYS A 17 2.56 4.39 3.51
C CYS A 17 2.66 3.80 2.10
N GLY A 18 3.49 2.76 1.91
CA GLY A 18 3.64 2.05 0.64
C GLY A 18 2.34 1.38 0.18
N VAL A 19 1.58 0.77 1.10
CA VAL A 19 0.27 0.18 0.78
C VAL A 19 -0.68 1.23 0.23
N PHE A 20 -0.84 2.35 0.94
CA PHE A 20 -1.76 3.41 0.50
C PHE A 20 -1.31 4.08 -0.80
N THR A 21 0.00 4.21 -1.03
CA THR A 21 0.55 4.77 -2.28
C THR A 21 0.25 3.86 -3.48
N THR A 22 0.53 2.56 -3.35
CA THR A 22 0.28 1.57 -4.41
C THR A 22 -1.21 1.40 -4.67
N LEU A 23 -2.04 1.48 -3.63
CA LEU A 23 -3.49 1.47 -3.75
C LEU A 23 -4.04 2.72 -4.46
N GLU A 24 -3.47 3.91 -4.20
CA GLU A 24 -3.88 5.15 -4.89
C GLU A 24 -3.58 5.05 -6.39
N ILE A 25 -2.40 4.55 -6.76
CA ILE A 25 -2.02 4.31 -8.16
C ILE A 25 -2.98 3.31 -8.81
N THR A 26 -3.33 2.23 -8.10
CA THR A 26 -4.29 1.24 -8.58
C THR A 26 -5.65 1.86 -8.86
N PHE A 27 -6.16 2.72 -7.98
CA PHE A 27 -7.43 3.41 -8.21
C PHE A 27 -7.37 4.35 -9.41
N ILE A 28 -6.30 5.13 -9.57
CA ILE A 28 -6.14 6.01 -10.73
C ILE A 28 -6.17 5.19 -12.03
N LEU A 29 -5.45 4.06 -12.09
CA LEU A 29 -5.42 3.20 -13.27
C LEU A 29 -6.78 2.56 -13.57
N LEU A 30 -7.50 2.11 -12.54
CA LEU A 30 -8.84 1.55 -12.72
C LEU A 30 -9.84 2.60 -13.20
N VAL A 31 -9.75 3.84 -12.70
CA VAL A 31 -10.59 4.95 -13.18
C VAL A 31 -10.28 5.28 -14.64
N LEU A 32 -9.01 5.34 -15.03
CA LEU A 32 -8.63 5.56 -16.43
C LEU A 32 -9.12 4.43 -17.35
N ALA A 33 -9.17 3.19 -16.84
CA ALA A 33 -9.72 2.06 -17.57
C ALA A 33 -11.25 2.16 -17.71
N GLU A 34 -11.96 2.59 -16.67
CA GLU A 34 -13.42 2.83 -16.68
C GLU A 34 -13.82 3.89 -17.72
N PHE A 35 -13.01 4.95 -17.85
CA PHE A 35 -13.21 5.99 -18.86
C PHE A 35 -12.73 5.59 -20.28
N GLY A 36 -12.24 4.36 -20.46
CA GLY A 36 -11.81 3.83 -21.76
C GLY A 36 -10.51 4.45 -22.30
N ILE A 37 -9.73 5.15 -21.46
CA ILE A 37 -8.46 5.78 -21.86
C ILE A 37 -7.36 4.71 -21.98
N ILE A 38 -7.40 3.69 -21.12
CA ILE A 38 -6.45 2.56 -21.09
C ILE A 38 -7.18 1.23 -20.92
N SER A 39 -6.47 0.12 -21.17
CA SER A 39 -6.95 -1.22 -20.80
C SER A 39 -6.99 -1.39 -19.27
N SER A 40 -7.80 -2.31 -18.75
CA SER A 40 -7.89 -2.64 -17.32
C SER A 40 -6.67 -3.42 -16.79
N VAL A 41 -5.86 -3.98 -17.68
CA VAL A 41 -4.70 -4.83 -17.34
C VAL A 41 -3.69 -4.13 -16.41
N PRO A 42 -3.25 -2.88 -16.64
CA PRO A 42 -2.31 -2.19 -15.75
C PRO A 42 -2.87 -1.98 -14.34
N GLY A 43 -4.17 -1.68 -14.22
CA GLY A 43 -4.85 -1.58 -12.93
C GLY A 43 -4.87 -2.90 -12.18
N GLY A 44 -5.12 -4.01 -12.88
CA GLY A 44 -5.05 -5.35 -12.30
C GLY A 44 -3.65 -5.74 -11.81
N ILE A 45 -2.61 -5.46 -12.61
CA ILE A 45 -1.21 -5.73 -12.22
C ILE A 45 -0.84 -4.92 -10.97
N MET A 46 -1.19 -3.62 -10.94
CA MET A 46 -0.94 -2.78 -9.77
C MET A 46 -1.74 -3.22 -8.54
N GLY A 47 -2.93 -3.78 -8.73
CA GLY A 47 -3.70 -4.41 -7.66
C GLY A 47 -2.96 -5.60 -7.02
N ILE A 48 -2.32 -6.44 -7.82
CA ILE A 48 -1.49 -7.56 -7.31
C ILE A 48 -0.28 -7.05 -6.54
N VAL A 49 0.40 -6.02 -7.07
CA VAL A 49 1.52 -5.37 -6.37
C VAL A 49 1.06 -4.80 -5.02
N THR A 50 -0.08 -4.12 -5.01
CA THR A 50 -0.68 -3.58 -3.78
C THR A 50 -0.97 -4.68 -2.76
N ALA A 51 -1.52 -5.82 -3.20
CA ALA A 51 -1.77 -6.96 -2.32
C ALA A 51 -0.48 -7.52 -1.71
N ALA A 52 0.60 -7.63 -2.49
CA ALA A 52 1.89 -8.09 -2.01
C ALA A 52 2.48 -7.14 -0.95
N VAL A 53 2.40 -5.82 -1.17
CA VAL A 53 2.85 -4.82 -0.19
C VAL A 53 1.99 -4.86 1.09
N ALA A 54 0.67 -5.06 0.95
CA ALA A 54 -0.22 -5.21 2.10
C ALA A 54 0.08 -6.45 2.94
N TRP A 55 0.41 -7.58 2.30
CA TRP A 55 0.88 -8.77 3.02
C TRP A 55 2.17 -8.52 3.79
N TYR A 56 3.14 -7.82 3.18
CA TYR A 56 4.37 -7.44 3.87
C TYR A 56 4.08 -6.54 5.08
N ALA A 57 3.25 -5.50 4.91
CA ALA A 57 2.91 -4.59 6.00
C ALA A 57 2.21 -5.31 7.16
N SER A 58 1.28 -6.23 6.87
CA SER A 58 0.60 -7.05 7.87
C SER A 58 1.57 -7.98 8.60
N ALA A 59 2.43 -8.71 7.86
CA ALA A 59 3.42 -9.59 8.43
C ALA A 59 4.43 -8.83 9.30
N ALA A 60 4.91 -7.67 8.84
CA ALA A 60 5.82 -6.83 9.59
C ALA A 60 5.19 -6.27 10.87
N GLY A 61 3.91 -5.88 10.83
CA GLY A 61 3.15 -5.49 12.01
C GLY A 61 3.06 -6.61 13.05
N VAL A 62 2.62 -7.81 12.63
CA VAL A 62 2.46 -8.96 13.53
C VAL A 62 3.81 -9.42 14.08
N ILE A 63 4.82 -9.63 13.23
CA ILE A 63 6.14 -10.13 13.64
C ILE A 63 6.82 -9.13 14.59
N ASN A 64 6.83 -7.83 14.26
CA ASN A 64 7.46 -6.84 15.15
C ASN A 64 6.73 -6.76 16.51
N SER A 65 5.40 -6.91 16.53
CA SER A 65 4.63 -6.94 17.77
C SER A 65 4.91 -8.18 18.64
N THR A 66 5.02 -9.37 18.02
CA THR A 66 5.29 -10.64 18.71
C THR A 66 6.69 -10.68 19.30
N PHE A 67 7.70 -10.19 18.56
CA PHE A 67 9.08 -10.22 19.00
C PHE A 67 9.52 -9.00 19.81
N LYS A 68 8.64 -7.99 19.99
CA LYS A 68 8.90 -6.70 20.67
C LYS A 68 10.20 -6.01 20.22
N ARG A 69 10.64 -6.27 18.99
CA ARG A 69 11.84 -5.72 18.35
C ARG A 69 11.59 -5.60 16.85
N THR A 70 12.32 -4.70 16.19
CA THR A 70 12.25 -4.54 14.73
C THR A 70 12.93 -5.74 14.06
N VAL A 71 12.15 -6.75 13.68
CA VAL A 71 12.61 -7.91 12.90
C VAL A 71 12.45 -7.64 11.42
N LEU A 72 11.32 -7.02 11.04
CA LEU A 72 11.06 -6.56 9.68
C LEU A 72 11.11 -5.03 9.64
N PRO A 73 12.00 -4.42 8.84
CA PRO A 73 12.17 -2.97 8.80
C PRO A 73 10.93 -2.32 8.15
N ILE A 74 10.10 -1.69 8.97
CA ILE A 74 8.91 -0.95 8.53
C ILE A 74 9.20 0.52 8.23
N TRP A 75 10.45 0.98 8.40
CA TRP A 75 10.88 2.39 8.30
C TRP A 75 9.91 3.36 9.00
N PRO A 76 10.08 3.60 10.32
CA PRO A 76 9.27 4.60 11.01
C PRO A 76 9.47 5.97 10.34
N LEU A 77 8.37 6.60 9.92
CA LEU A 77 8.37 7.92 9.31
C LEU A 77 7.98 9.02 10.32
N GLY A 78 8.15 8.76 11.61
CA GLY A 78 7.86 9.67 12.72
C GLY A 78 8.43 9.15 14.04
#